data_AF-A0A800DRM4-F1
#
_entry.id   AF-A0A800DRM4-F1
#
_cell.length_a   1.000
_cell.length_b   1.000
_cell.length_c   1.000
_cell.angle_alpha   90.00
_cell.angle_beta   90.00
_cell.angle_gamma   90.00
#
_symmetry.space_group_name_H-M   'P 1'
#
loop_
_entity.id
_entity.type
_entity.pdbx_description
1 polymer ?
#
loop_
_entity_poly.entity_id
_entity_poly.type
_entity_poly.pdbx_seq_one_letter_code
_entity_poly.pdbx_strand_id
1 'polypeptide(L)'
;MEVKYMEEKKRVSPIEDIKVAFGHIKLKPALIILPFIGLLLYLLSGIYVVNPGEEAVIRRFGKWTGEQITEGIHYRLPWPVDTVEVVNVEEIKRHTIGVPFELHPLSLCPPDVAETLTGDENIVDVKLMLHYRVKDPAQYLFTIRSEDIHRSTHRMVKDVSRAAITDLISGMSMDNSLTTAKGVFSERIKERAQKLLDEYQSGLQIVTINLEDASPNPPEDVVAAFTDVQNAAEEREEKIHQAEAYYNTVIPDAEGQASRLIAAARGYKAKVINEAKGDAEKFEAMLKEYEKDVNIYSKEVTDYRLHTETMEKVLARVKKYIVDSDKKDGELVNLRFFNEQ
;
A
#
# COMPACT_ATOMS: atom_id res chain seq x y z
N MET A 1 -52.42 83.43 -33.39
CA MET A 1 -51.56 82.23 -33.35
C MET A 1 -50.16 82.71 -33.70
N GLU A 2 -49.42 83.20 -32.71
CA GLU A 2 -48.03 83.64 -32.87
C GLU A 2 -47.17 82.81 -31.93
N VAL A 3 -46.29 82.01 -32.50
CA VAL A 3 -45.35 81.16 -31.76
C VAL A 3 -44.07 81.97 -31.61
N LYS A 4 -43.81 82.39 -30.37
CA LYS A 4 -42.56 83.04 -29.93
C LYS A 4 -41.69 81.98 -29.24
N TYR A 5 -40.48 81.81 -29.79
CA TYR A 5 -39.23 81.28 -29.22
C TYR A 5 -39.22 79.86 -28.61
N MET A 6 -38.33 79.02 -29.14
CA MET A 6 -37.20 78.49 -28.36
C MET A 6 -36.00 78.19 -29.28
N GLU A 7 -34.95 79.00 -29.06
CA GLU A 7 -33.51 78.76 -29.25
C GLU A 7 -33.03 77.71 -30.26
N GLU A 8 -32.44 78.25 -31.33
CA GLU A 8 -31.47 77.57 -32.18
C GLU A 8 -30.20 77.26 -31.37
N LYS A 9 -30.08 76.01 -30.93
CA LYS A 9 -28.92 75.47 -30.22
C LYS A 9 -27.70 75.55 -31.17
N LYS A 10 -26.85 76.57 -30.99
CA LYS A 10 -25.56 76.72 -31.69
C LYS A 10 -24.83 75.38 -31.65
N ARG A 11 -24.60 74.78 -32.82
CA ARG A 11 -23.68 73.63 -32.95
C ARG A 11 -22.27 74.16 -32.67
N VAL A 12 -21.86 74.07 -31.42
CA VAL A 12 -20.48 74.37 -31.02
C VAL A 12 -19.61 73.32 -31.71
N SER A 13 -18.62 73.79 -32.47
CA SER A 13 -17.68 72.90 -33.14
C SER A 13 -16.88 72.16 -32.07
N PRO A 14 -16.79 70.81 -32.09
CA PRO A 14 -16.03 70.03 -31.09
C PRO A 14 -14.58 70.51 -30.94
N ILE A 15 -14.02 71.11 -31.99
CA ILE A 15 -12.65 71.63 -32.03
C ILE A 15 -12.49 72.92 -31.20
N GLU A 16 -13.53 73.76 -31.15
CA GLU A 16 -13.51 75.00 -30.34
C GLU A 16 -13.63 74.69 -28.85
N ASP A 17 -14.49 73.73 -28.49
CA ASP A 17 -14.58 73.24 -27.11
C ASP A 17 -13.28 72.60 -26.64
N ILE A 18 -12.57 71.84 -27.48
CA ILE A 18 -11.25 71.29 -27.16
C ILE A 18 -10.23 72.42 -26.93
N LYS A 19 -10.22 73.46 -27.77
CA LYS A 19 -9.28 74.59 -27.59
C LYS A 19 -9.55 75.39 -26.32
N VAL A 20 -10.82 75.61 -25.96
CA VAL A 20 -11.21 76.29 -24.71
C VAL A 20 -10.88 75.40 -23.51
N ALA A 21 -11.15 74.09 -23.60
CA ALA A 21 -10.85 73.12 -22.56
C ALA A 21 -9.36 72.94 -22.30
N PHE A 22 -8.47 73.12 -23.29
CA PHE A 22 -7.02 72.95 -23.12
C PHE A 22 -6.22 74.28 -23.11
N GLY A 23 -6.89 75.44 -23.19
CA GLY A 23 -6.25 76.76 -23.27
C GLY A 23 -5.48 77.20 -22.02
N HIS A 24 -5.70 76.55 -20.87
CA HIS A 24 -4.97 76.80 -19.62
C HIS A 24 -3.63 76.03 -19.53
N ILE A 25 -3.35 75.12 -20.48
CA ILE A 25 -2.10 74.36 -20.53
C ILE A 25 -1.06 75.17 -21.31
N LYS A 26 0.00 75.61 -20.63
CA LYS A 26 1.16 76.24 -21.28
C LYS A 26 1.88 75.17 -22.14
N LEU A 27 1.66 75.19 -23.46
CA LEU A 27 2.20 74.22 -24.42
C LEU A 27 3.73 74.09 -24.38
N LYS A 28 4.48 75.18 -24.17
CA LYS A 28 5.95 75.18 -24.16
C LYS A 28 6.57 74.34 -23.02
N PRO A 29 6.22 74.55 -21.72
CA PRO A 29 6.70 73.69 -20.65
C PRO A 29 6.10 72.28 -20.72
N ALA A 30 4.84 72.13 -21.15
CA ALA A 30 4.21 70.81 -21.29
C ALA A 30 4.95 69.92 -22.31
N LEU A 31 5.44 70.48 -23.42
CA LEU A 31 6.20 69.75 -24.44
C LEU A 31 7.57 69.23 -23.91
N ILE A 32 8.16 69.91 -22.92
CA ILE A 32 9.44 69.52 -22.31
C ILE A 32 9.23 68.53 -21.15
N ILE A 33 8.14 68.72 -20.40
CA ILE A 33 7.81 67.89 -19.22
C ILE A 33 7.30 66.51 -19.65
N LEU A 34 6.53 66.42 -20.74
CA LEU A 34 5.95 65.17 -21.24
C LEU A 34 6.99 64.06 -21.53
N PRO A 35 8.09 64.28 -22.29
CA PRO A 35 9.11 63.24 -22.51
C PRO A 35 9.86 62.89 -21.24
N PHE A 36 10.03 63.83 -20.31
CA PHE A 36 10.68 63.57 -19.03
C PHE A 36 9.81 62.67 -18.13
N ILE A 37 8.50 62.92 -18.09
CA ILE A 37 7.52 62.04 -17.43
C ILE A 37 7.49 60.67 -18.12
N GLY A 38 7.52 60.63 -19.45
CA GLY A 38 7.57 59.37 -20.20
C GLY A 38 8.83 58.55 -19.89
N LEU A 39 9.99 59.20 -19.82
CA LEU A 39 11.26 58.56 -19.44
C LEU A 39 11.23 58.07 -17.98
N LEU A 40 10.65 58.86 -17.08
CA LEU A 40 10.51 58.48 -15.67
C LEU A 40 9.60 57.25 -15.53
N LEU A 41 8.44 57.24 -16.18
CA LEU A 41 7.53 56.08 -16.19
C LEU A 41 8.17 54.86 -16.83
N TYR A 42 8.94 55.04 -17.90
CA TYR A 42 9.72 53.98 -18.54
C TYR A 42 10.75 53.40 -17.56
N LEU A 43 11.51 54.24 -16.85
CA LEU A 43 12.44 53.78 -15.83
C LEU A 43 11.74 53.06 -14.67
N LEU A 44 10.60 53.57 -14.18
CA LEU A 44 9.82 52.91 -13.13
C LEU A 44 9.23 51.56 -13.56
N SER A 45 9.01 51.34 -14.86
CA SER A 45 8.52 50.05 -15.38
C SER A 45 9.50 48.88 -15.18
N GLY A 46 10.73 49.18 -14.74
CA GLY A 46 11.74 48.19 -14.39
C GLY A 46 11.56 47.54 -13.01
N ILE A 47 10.63 48.00 -12.17
CA ILE A 47 10.40 47.39 -10.85
C ILE A 47 9.57 46.10 -11.02
N TYR A 48 10.04 45.00 -10.44
CA TYR A 48 9.31 43.72 -10.40
C TYR A 48 9.46 43.04 -9.05
N VAL A 49 8.57 42.08 -8.77
CA VAL A 49 8.51 41.34 -7.50
C VAL A 49 8.70 39.86 -7.80
N VAL A 50 9.53 39.20 -6.99
CA VAL A 50 9.72 37.75 -6.98
C VAL A 50 9.10 37.21 -5.69
N ASN A 51 8.14 36.30 -5.81
CA ASN A 51 7.46 35.75 -4.65
C ASN A 51 8.33 34.71 -3.93
N PRO A 52 8.02 34.35 -2.68
CA PRO A 52 8.66 33.23 -2.01
C PRO A 52 8.49 31.93 -2.81
N GLY A 53 9.57 31.15 -2.91
CA GLY A 53 9.63 29.92 -3.72
C GLY A 53 9.79 30.14 -5.23
N GLU A 54 9.90 31.39 -5.67
CA GLU A 54 10.23 31.75 -7.06
C GLU A 54 11.68 32.27 -7.16
N GLU A 55 12.30 31.98 -8.30
CA GLU A 55 13.59 32.55 -8.68
C GLU A 55 13.49 33.20 -10.05
N ALA A 56 14.12 34.37 -10.18
CA ALA A 56 14.15 35.14 -11.42
C ALA A 56 15.49 35.02 -12.14
N VAL A 57 15.44 34.78 -13.45
CA VAL A 57 16.59 34.75 -14.34
C VAL A 57 16.55 35.96 -15.26
N ILE A 58 17.56 36.83 -15.15
CA ILE A 58 17.70 38.00 -16.02
C ILE A 58 18.49 37.65 -17.29
N ARG A 59 17.95 38.05 -18.44
CA ARG A 59 18.62 38.06 -19.73
C ARG A 59 18.87 39.50 -20.16
N ARG A 60 20.13 39.89 -20.29
CA ARG A 60 20.54 41.20 -20.82
C ARG A 60 20.94 41.05 -22.28
N PHE A 61 20.23 41.70 -23.20
CA PHE A 61 20.40 41.55 -24.64
C PHE A 61 20.46 40.08 -25.09
N GLY A 62 19.64 39.22 -24.47
CA GLY A 62 19.58 37.79 -24.75
C GLY A 62 20.71 36.94 -24.15
N LYS A 63 21.69 37.53 -23.46
CA LYS A 63 22.71 36.79 -22.69
C LYS A 63 22.33 36.72 -21.22
N TRP A 64 22.57 35.57 -20.60
CA TRP A 64 22.41 35.42 -19.16
C TRP A 64 23.41 36.32 -18.41
N THR A 65 22.93 37.06 -17.41
CA THR A 65 23.78 37.93 -16.58
C THR A 65 24.58 37.18 -15.52
N GLY A 66 24.29 35.89 -15.28
CA GLY A 66 24.95 35.07 -14.26
C GLY A 66 24.33 35.19 -12.87
N GLU A 67 23.36 36.08 -12.69
CA GLU A 67 22.69 36.32 -11.40
C GLU A 67 21.36 35.56 -11.34
N GLN A 68 21.21 34.75 -10.28
CA GLN A 68 19.94 34.18 -9.85
C GLN A 68 19.38 35.08 -8.76
N ILE A 69 18.19 35.61 -8.99
CA ILE A 69 17.57 36.57 -8.09
C ILE A 69 16.48 35.86 -7.29
N THR A 70 16.69 35.83 -5.98
CA THR A 70 15.77 35.25 -5.00
C THR A 70 14.59 36.18 -4.70
N GLU A 71 13.70 35.74 -3.82
CA GLU A 71 12.53 36.50 -3.34
C GLU A 71 12.85 37.96 -2.96
N GLY A 72 11.92 38.86 -3.30
CA GLY A 72 12.05 40.29 -3.01
C GLY A 72 11.62 41.23 -4.14
N ILE A 73 11.75 42.53 -3.88
CA ILE A 73 11.50 43.58 -4.87
C ILE A 73 12.82 43.91 -5.55
N HIS A 74 12.86 43.78 -6.86
CA HIS A 74 14.07 43.98 -7.66
C HIS A 74 13.84 44.97 -8.78
N TYR A 75 14.94 45.51 -9.30
CA TYR A 75 14.93 46.46 -10.40
C TYR A 75 15.69 45.89 -11.60
N ARG A 76 15.04 45.87 -12.76
CA ARG A 76 15.66 45.54 -14.05
C ARG A 76 15.66 46.74 -14.97
N LEU A 77 16.54 46.73 -15.97
CA LEU A 77 16.43 47.69 -17.06
C LEU A 77 15.13 47.43 -17.86
N PRO A 78 14.38 48.47 -18.24
CA PRO A 78 13.18 48.29 -19.03
C PRO A 78 13.46 47.63 -20.40
N TRP A 79 12.43 47.01 -20.97
CA TRP A 79 12.52 46.37 -22.29
C TRP A 79 12.95 47.41 -23.35
N PRO A 80 13.93 47.12 -24.23
CA PRO A 80 14.41 45.79 -24.67
C PRO A 80 15.74 45.33 -24.04
N VAL A 81 16.26 46.01 -23.02
CA VAL A 81 17.61 45.72 -22.50
C VAL A 81 17.64 44.45 -21.65
N ASP A 82 16.82 44.41 -20.60
CA ASP A 82 16.71 43.25 -19.70
C ASP A 82 15.33 42.59 -19.84
N THR A 83 15.33 41.26 -19.97
CA THR A 83 14.13 40.40 -19.91
C THR A 83 14.22 39.53 -18.67
N VAL A 84 13.12 39.40 -17.93
CA VAL A 84 13.04 38.58 -16.72
C VAL A 84 12.08 37.42 -16.95
N GLU A 85 12.56 36.22 -16.65
CA GLU A 85 11.73 35.01 -16.56
C GLU A 85 11.75 34.54 -15.11
N VAL A 86 10.56 34.43 -14.51
CA VAL A 86 10.37 33.96 -13.13
C VAL A 86 9.92 32.51 -13.18
N VAL A 87 10.57 31.65 -12.41
CA VAL A 87 10.28 30.22 -12.34
C VAL A 87 10.05 29.82 -10.89
N ASN A 88 8.99 29.08 -10.64
CA ASN A 88 8.74 28.50 -9.33
C ASN A 88 9.61 27.25 -9.13
N VAL A 89 10.55 27.32 -8.17
CA VAL A 89 11.52 26.26 -7.87
C VAL A 89 11.03 25.32 -6.76
N GLU A 90 10.06 25.76 -5.96
CA GLU A 90 9.42 24.98 -4.90
C GLU A 90 8.22 24.16 -5.39
N GLU A 91 7.63 24.53 -6.53
CA GLU A 91 6.50 23.84 -7.13
C GLU A 91 6.89 22.41 -7.55
N ILE A 92 6.29 21.42 -6.89
CA ILE A 92 6.43 20.01 -7.26
C ILE A 92 5.38 19.67 -8.33
N LYS A 93 5.87 19.33 -9.52
CA LYS A 93 5.06 18.90 -10.65
C LYS A 93 4.94 17.38 -10.65
N ARG A 94 3.76 16.89 -11.03
CA ARG A 94 3.48 15.45 -11.17
C ARG A 94 3.43 15.09 -12.65
N HIS A 95 4.07 14.00 -13.01
CA HIS A 95 3.87 13.34 -14.29
C HIS A 95 3.56 11.85 -14.08
N THR A 96 2.67 11.31 -14.90
CA THR A 96 2.26 9.90 -14.85
C THR A 96 2.51 9.25 -16.19
N ILE A 97 2.99 8.00 -16.14
CA ILE A 97 3.23 7.15 -17.31
C ILE A 97 2.42 5.88 -17.08
N GLY A 98 1.61 5.47 -18.06
CA GLY A 98 0.76 4.29 -18.01
C GLY A 98 -0.49 4.40 -17.12
N VAL A 99 -0.70 5.53 -16.43
CA VAL A 99 -1.86 5.77 -15.56
C VAL A 99 -2.86 6.67 -16.29
N PRO A 100 -4.12 6.23 -16.51
CA PRO A 100 -5.15 7.07 -17.09
C PRO A 100 -5.47 8.25 -16.16
N PHE A 101 -5.50 9.47 -16.71
CA PHE A 101 -5.98 10.63 -15.98
C PHE A 101 -7.49 10.52 -15.81
N GLU A 102 -7.97 10.43 -14.56
CA GLU A 102 -9.41 10.35 -14.23
C GLU A 102 -10.23 11.56 -14.71
N LEU A 103 -9.59 12.67 -15.08
CA LEU A 103 -10.24 13.96 -15.29
C LEU A 103 -10.98 14.12 -16.63
N HIS A 104 -10.81 13.24 -17.63
CA HIS A 104 -11.49 13.39 -18.93
C HIS A 104 -12.23 12.11 -19.36
N PRO A 105 -13.58 12.10 -19.32
CA PRO A 105 -14.42 10.96 -19.71
C PRO A 105 -14.39 10.64 -21.22
N LEU A 106 -13.63 11.40 -22.01
CA LEU A 106 -13.39 11.21 -23.44
C LEU A 106 -11.89 11.10 -23.70
N SER A 107 -11.25 10.05 -23.20
CA SER A 107 -9.86 9.74 -23.55
C SER A 107 -9.80 9.13 -24.95
N LEU A 108 -9.87 9.99 -25.98
CA LEU A 108 -9.59 9.65 -27.38
C LEU A 108 -8.10 9.32 -27.61
N CYS A 109 -7.26 9.43 -26.59
CA CYS A 109 -5.85 9.04 -26.60
C CYS A 109 -5.64 7.98 -25.51
N PRO A 110 -5.10 6.80 -25.85
CA PRO A 110 -4.68 5.82 -24.86
C PRO A 110 -3.70 6.47 -23.87
N PRO A 111 -3.72 6.07 -22.58
CA PRO A 111 -2.66 6.45 -21.65
C PRO A 111 -1.31 6.01 -22.25
N ASP A 112 -0.30 6.86 -22.11
CA ASP A 112 1.03 6.59 -22.63
C ASP A 112 1.68 5.48 -21.80
N VAL A 113 1.58 4.24 -22.27
CA VAL A 113 2.14 3.06 -21.59
C VAL A 113 3.65 3.01 -21.85
N ALA A 114 4.44 2.71 -20.81
CA ALA A 114 5.83 2.34 -20.98
C ALA A 114 5.92 0.82 -21.10
N GLU A 115 5.83 0.34 -22.34
CA GLU A 115 6.09 -1.07 -22.67
C GLU A 115 7.60 -1.29 -22.74
N THR A 116 8.09 -2.30 -22.04
CA THR A 116 9.51 -2.67 -22.05
C THR A 116 9.69 -4.17 -21.96
N LEU A 117 10.85 -4.65 -22.40
CA LEU A 117 11.25 -6.04 -22.26
C LEU A 117 12.10 -6.21 -20.99
N THR A 118 11.84 -7.27 -20.23
CA THR A 118 12.70 -7.74 -19.14
C THR A 118 13.89 -8.53 -19.68
N GLY A 119 14.88 -8.80 -18.83
CA GLY A 119 16.05 -9.60 -19.19
C GLY A 119 15.75 -11.08 -19.48
N ASP A 120 14.58 -11.57 -19.04
CA ASP A 120 14.05 -12.91 -19.35
C ASP A 120 12.97 -12.89 -20.43
N GLU A 121 13.00 -11.89 -21.32
CA GLU A 121 12.19 -11.81 -22.55
C GLU A 121 10.67 -11.65 -22.31
N ASN A 122 10.26 -11.14 -21.15
CA ASN A 122 8.85 -10.82 -20.89
C ASN A 122 8.54 -9.37 -21.27
N ILE A 123 7.38 -9.16 -21.90
CA ILE A 123 6.84 -7.84 -22.21
C ILE A 123 6.06 -7.37 -20.98
N VAL A 124 6.43 -6.20 -20.45
CA VAL A 124 5.82 -5.63 -19.26
C VAL A 124 5.35 -4.20 -19.48
N ASP A 125 4.16 -3.92 -18.95
CA ASP A 125 3.57 -2.59 -18.93
C ASP A 125 3.91 -1.91 -17.61
N VAL A 126 4.71 -0.85 -17.68
CA VAL A 126 5.14 -0.12 -16.49
C VAL A 126 4.26 1.09 -16.26
N LYS A 127 3.65 1.15 -15.07
CA LYS A 127 2.87 2.28 -14.58
C LYS A 127 3.61 2.94 -13.43
N LEU A 128 3.88 4.24 -13.58
CA LEU A 128 4.55 5.01 -12.55
C LEU A 128 4.05 6.44 -12.44
N MET A 129 4.27 6.98 -11.25
CA MET A 129 4.05 8.37 -10.94
C MET A 129 5.37 8.98 -10.48
N LEU A 130 5.78 10.06 -11.16
CA LEU A 130 6.99 10.78 -10.82
C LEU A 130 6.65 12.20 -10.38
N HIS A 131 7.41 12.66 -9.41
CA HIS A 131 7.36 14.01 -8.86
C HIS A 131 8.69 14.69 -9.12
N TYR A 132 8.66 15.85 -9.77
CA TYR A 132 9.85 16.61 -10.12
C TYR A 132 9.65 18.09 -9.84
N ARG A 133 10.76 18.82 -9.67
CA ARG A 133 10.78 20.26 -9.48
C ARG A 133 11.95 20.88 -10.24
N VAL A 134 11.94 22.18 -10.41
CA VAL A 134 13.08 22.91 -10.99
C VAL A 134 14.11 23.14 -9.87
N LYS A 135 15.35 22.72 -10.09
CA LYS A 135 16.48 22.92 -9.16
C LYS A 135 17.35 24.09 -9.58
N ASP A 136 17.61 24.23 -10.87
CA ASP A 136 18.36 25.36 -11.43
C ASP A 136 17.52 26.01 -12.55
N PRO A 137 16.91 27.19 -12.29
CA PRO A 137 16.06 27.85 -13.27
C PRO A 137 16.85 28.36 -14.47
N ALA A 138 18.14 28.66 -14.33
CA ALA A 138 18.95 29.10 -15.47
C ALA A 138 19.15 27.93 -16.44
N GLN A 139 19.62 26.78 -15.95
CA GLN A 139 19.77 25.58 -16.78
C GLN A 139 18.43 25.16 -17.41
N TYR A 140 17.36 25.18 -16.62
CA TYR A 140 16.01 24.85 -17.11
C TYR A 140 15.57 25.71 -18.29
N LEU A 141 15.74 27.04 -18.20
CA LEU A 141 15.27 27.99 -19.21
C LEU A 141 16.18 28.04 -20.46
N PHE A 142 17.47 27.71 -20.34
CA PHE A 142 18.42 27.77 -21.46
C PHE A 142 18.58 26.44 -22.20
N THR A 143 18.50 25.32 -21.49
CA THR A 143 18.66 23.98 -22.07
C THR A 143 17.39 23.53 -22.78
N ILE A 144 16.22 23.71 -22.14
CA ILE A 144 14.94 23.25 -22.68
C ILE A 144 14.42 24.31 -23.66
N ARG A 145 14.81 24.19 -24.94
CA ARG A 145 14.43 25.14 -25.99
C ARG A 145 13.13 24.67 -26.68
N SER A 146 12.04 25.38 -26.46
CA SER A 146 10.79 25.17 -27.21
C SER A 146 9.86 26.39 -27.13
N GLU A 147 8.86 26.44 -28.01
CA GLU A 147 7.77 27.44 -27.95
C GLU A 147 6.88 27.26 -26.71
N ASP A 148 6.75 26.02 -26.22
CA ASP A 148 6.03 25.66 -25.00
C ASP A 148 6.95 24.85 -24.09
N ILE A 149 7.62 25.57 -23.20
CA ILE A 149 8.59 25.00 -22.25
C ILE A 149 7.95 23.90 -21.40
N HIS A 150 6.68 24.05 -21.02
CA HIS A 150 5.99 23.07 -20.19
C HIS A 150 5.87 21.75 -20.95
N ARG A 151 5.44 21.79 -22.22
CA ARG A 151 5.27 20.57 -23.03
C ARG A 151 6.60 19.86 -23.28
N SER A 152 7.68 20.60 -23.58
CA SER A 152 9.00 20.00 -23.76
C SER A 152 9.57 19.41 -22.48
N THR A 153 9.35 20.06 -21.33
CA THR A 153 9.75 19.55 -20.02
C THR A 153 9.06 18.22 -19.73
N HIS A 154 7.75 18.14 -19.95
CA HIS A 154 6.99 16.90 -19.76
C HIS A 154 7.53 15.78 -20.66
N ARG A 155 7.81 16.08 -21.94
CA ARG A 155 8.39 15.10 -22.87
C ARG A 155 9.77 14.63 -22.43
N MET A 156 10.65 15.55 -22.03
CA MET A 156 12.00 15.20 -21.61
C MET A 156 12.01 14.32 -20.36
N VAL A 157 11.23 14.71 -19.34
CA VAL A 157 11.10 13.93 -18.11
C VAL A 157 10.54 12.54 -18.42
N LYS A 158 9.49 12.46 -19.25
CA LYS A 158 8.94 11.20 -19.75
C LYS A 158 9.98 10.32 -20.43
N ASP A 159 10.70 10.85 -21.41
CA ASP A 159 11.64 10.09 -22.24
C ASP A 159 12.85 9.63 -21.39
N VAL A 160 13.33 10.47 -20.47
CA VAL A 160 14.41 10.10 -19.53
C VAL A 160 13.94 9.04 -18.55
N SER A 161 12.75 9.18 -17.97
CA SER A 161 12.19 8.17 -17.08
C SER A 161 12.00 6.85 -17.82
N ARG A 162 11.44 6.86 -19.03
CA ARG A 162 11.31 5.67 -19.87
C ARG A 162 12.65 5.01 -20.13
N ALA A 163 13.67 5.78 -20.53
CA ALA A 163 15.01 5.26 -20.76
C ALA A 163 15.61 4.62 -19.50
N ALA A 164 15.48 5.26 -18.34
CA ALA A 164 15.97 4.73 -17.07
C ALA A 164 15.26 3.43 -16.65
N ILE A 165 13.96 3.36 -16.86
CA ILE A 165 13.16 2.15 -16.58
C ILE A 165 13.56 1.02 -17.51
N THR A 166 13.61 1.26 -18.82
CA THR A 166 14.00 0.26 -19.81
C THR A 166 15.40 -0.28 -19.53
N ASP A 167 16.36 0.59 -19.22
CA ASP A 167 17.73 0.21 -18.85
C ASP A 167 17.74 -0.75 -17.64
N LEU A 168 17.01 -0.40 -16.58
CA LEU A 168 16.98 -1.20 -15.35
C LEU A 168 16.18 -2.50 -15.47
N ILE A 169 15.03 -2.48 -16.15
CA ILE A 169 14.17 -3.66 -16.32
C ILE A 169 14.81 -4.66 -17.28
N SER A 170 15.53 -4.20 -18.31
CA SER A 170 16.20 -5.07 -19.28
C SER A 170 17.27 -5.99 -18.65
N GLY A 171 17.81 -5.63 -17.49
CA GLY A 171 18.80 -6.44 -16.76
C GLY A 171 18.20 -7.38 -15.70
N MET A 172 16.87 -7.43 -15.56
CA MET A 172 16.19 -8.13 -14.46
C MET A 172 15.19 -9.17 -14.97
N SER A 173 14.96 -10.22 -14.19
CA SER A 173 13.86 -11.16 -14.43
C SER A 173 12.52 -10.57 -14.01
N MET A 174 11.44 -11.09 -14.58
CA MET A 174 10.07 -10.64 -14.32
C MET A 174 9.70 -10.72 -12.85
N ASP A 175 9.95 -11.86 -12.21
CA ASP A 175 9.63 -12.10 -10.80
C ASP A 175 10.29 -11.08 -9.87
N ASN A 176 11.53 -10.68 -10.20
CA ASN A 176 12.27 -9.69 -9.42
C ASN A 176 11.74 -8.28 -9.61
N SER A 177 11.13 -7.98 -10.76
CA SER A 177 10.49 -6.69 -11.03
C SER A 177 9.18 -6.52 -10.21
N LEU A 178 8.50 -7.64 -9.92
CA LEU A 178 7.22 -7.68 -9.22
C LEU A 178 7.34 -7.77 -7.69
N THR A 179 8.31 -8.52 -7.16
CA THR A 179 8.26 -9.01 -5.76
C THR A 179 9.16 -8.27 -4.77
N THR A 180 10.46 -8.09 -5.05
CA THR A 180 11.43 -8.09 -3.94
C THR A 180 11.80 -6.72 -3.37
N ALA A 181 11.57 -5.59 -4.05
CA ALA A 181 11.54 -4.26 -3.41
C ALA A 181 11.16 -3.13 -4.38
N LYS A 182 9.85 -2.87 -4.57
CA LYS A 182 9.37 -1.69 -5.31
C LYS A 182 10.06 -0.39 -4.85
N GLY A 183 10.37 -0.27 -3.55
CA GLY A 183 11.11 0.87 -2.99
C GLY A 183 12.57 0.98 -3.43
N VAL A 184 13.36 -0.11 -3.32
CA VAL A 184 14.77 -0.12 -3.77
C VAL A 184 14.85 0.11 -5.27
N PHE A 185 13.93 -0.47 -6.02
CA PHE A 185 13.87 -0.31 -7.46
C PHE A 185 13.49 1.11 -7.88
N SER A 186 12.49 1.71 -7.21
CA SER A 186 12.11 3.11 -7.45
C SER A 186 13.27 4.07 -7.18
N GLU A 187 14.08 3.81 -6.15
CA GLU A 187 15.26 4.63 -5.87
C GLU A 187 16.34 4.47 -6.95
N ARG A 188 16.59 3.25 -7.45
CA ARG A 188 17.51 3.03 -8.59
C ARG A 188 17.04 3.72 -9.86
N ILE A 189 15.75 3.68 -10.16
CA ILE A 189 15.17 4.42 -11.30
C ILE A 189 15.41 5.91 -11.12
N LYS A 190 15.15 6.44 -9.91
CA LYS A 190 15.36 7.85 -9.59
C LYS A 190 16.82 8.27 -9.76
N GLU A 191 17.77 7.49 -9.23
CA GLU A 191 19.20 7.74 -9.40
C GLU A 191 19.59 7.75 -10.88
N ARG A 192 19.13 6.75 -11.65
CA ARG A 192 19.45 6.64 -13.07
C ARG A 192 18.84 7.77 -13.90
N ALA A 193 17.58 8.10 -13.66
CA ALA A 193 16.87 9.18 -14.33
C ALA A 193 17.45 10.55 -13.95
N GLN A 194 17.81 10.78 -12.69
CA GLN A 194 18.48 12.01 -12.26
C GLN A 194 19.84 12.16 -12.94
N LYS A 195 20.62 11.09 -13.04
CA LYS A 195 21.91 11.12 -13.73
C LYS A 195 21.76 11.53 -15.20
N LEU A 196 20.76 11.00 -15.90
CA LEU A 196 20.46 11.39 -17.29
C LEU A 196 20.00 12.86 -17.39
N LEU A 197 19.17 13.33 -16.46
CA LEU A 197 18.75 14.74 -16.40
C LEU A 197 19.91 15.71 -16.11
N ASP A 198 20.87 15.28 -15.30
CA ASP A 198 22.08 16.03 -14.97
C ASP A 198 23.06 16.05 -16.16
N GLU A 199 23.21 14.92 -16.86
CA GLU A 199 24.00 14.82 -18.10
C GLU A 199 23.46 15.75 -19.19
N TYR A 200 22.13 15.88 -19.29
CA TYR A 200 21.49 16.83 -20.20
C TYR A 200 21.49 18.28 -19.70
N GLN A 201 22.00 18.56 -18.49
CA GLN A 201 22.00 19.90 -17.90
C GLN A 201 20.60 20.53 -17.89
N SER A 202 19.59 19.72 -17.58
CA SER A 202 18.18 20.11 -17.64
C SER A 202 17.75 21.10 -16.55
N GLY A 203 18.53 21.24 -15.47
CA GLY A 203 18.15 21.99 -14.28
C GLY A 203 16.98 21.39 -13.51
N LEU A 204 16.55 20.17 -13.84
CA LEU A 204 15.44 19.47 -13.18
C LEU A 204 15.92 18.54 -12.08
N GLN A 205 15.14 18.42 -11.02
CA GLN A 205 15.36 17.45 -9.96
C GLN A 205 14.14 16.56 -9.78
N ILE A 206 14.38 15.25 -9.75
CA ILE A 206 13.39 14.25 -9.39
C ILE A 206 13.33 14.17 -7.86
N VAL A 207 12.15 14.42 -7.31
CA VAL A 207 11.88 14.33 -5.87
C VAL A 207 11.61 12.88 -5.49
N THR A 208 10.63 12.26 -6.16
CA THR A 208 10.19 10.90 -5.87
C THR A 208 9.73 10.23 -7.15
N ILE A 209 10.00 8.92 -7.26
CA ILE A 209 9.39 8.04 -8.26
C ILE A 209 8.65 6.96 -7.48
N ASN A 210 7.39 6.75 -7.84
CA ASN A 210 6.56 5.68 -7.30
C ASN A 210 6.21 4.73 -8.44
N LEU A 211 6.75 3.51 -8.38
CA LEU A 211 6.32 2.43 -9.26
C LEU A 211 4.98 1.88 -8.74
N GLU A 212 3.92 2.11 -9.51
CA GLU A 212 2.58 1.65 -9.16
C GLU A 212 2.43 0.18 -9.53
N ASP A 213 2.73 -0.13 -10.78
CA ASP A 213 2.55 -1.47 -11.34
C ASP A 213 3.56 -1.77 -12.46
N ALA A 214 3.91 -3.04 -12.61
CA ALA A 214 4.78 -3.56 -13.67
C ALA A 214 4.20 -4.91 -14.12
N SER A 215 2.99 -4.87 -14.66
CA SER A 215 2.23 -6.08 -14.97
C SER A 215 2.74 -6.72 -16.27
N PRO A 216 2.79 -8.06 -16.36
CA PRO A 216 3.09 -8.73 -17.61
C PRO A 216 1.96 -8.49 -18.60
N ASN A 217 2.31 -8.09 -19.81
CA ASN A 217 1.38 -7.87 -20.93
C ASN A 217 1.79 -8.76 -22.11
N PRO A 218 1.58 -10.10 -21.99
CA PRO A 218 1.91 -11.02 -23.07
C PRO A 218 1.00 -10.77 -24.29
N PRO A 219 1.50 -10.98 -25.53
CA PRO A 219 0.68 -10.89 -26.74
C PRO A 219 -0.55 -11.82 -26.66
N GLU A 220 -1.69 -11.37 -27.18
CA GLU A 220 -2.97 -12.09 -27.10
C GLU A 220 -2.87 -13.55 -27.58
N ASP A 221 -2.06 -13.81 -28.61
CA ASP A 221 -1.84 -15.13 -29.21
C ASP A 221 -1.23 -16.15 -28.23
N VAL A 222 -0.48 -15.70 -27.22
CA VAL A 222 0.28 -16.58 -26.31
C VAL A 222 -0.24 -16.58 -24.88
N VAL A 223 -1.19 -15.71 -24.53
CA VAL A 223 -1.75 -15.58 -23.17
C VAL A 223 -2.18 -16.93 -22.61
N ALA A 224 -2.90 -17.74 -23.40
CA ALA A 224 -3.41 -19.03 -22.93
C ALA A 224 -2.29 -19.99 -22.52
N ALA A 225 -1.19 -20.04 -23.28
CA ALA A 225 -0.04 -20.89 -22.97
C ALA A 225 0.74 -20.37 -21.75
N PHE A 226 0.88 -19.05 -21.60
CA PHE A 226 1.50 -18.45 -20.42
C PHE A 226 0.71 -18.74 -19.16
N THR A 227 -0.62 -18.56 -19.21
CA THR A 227 -1.52 -18.86 -18.09
C THR A 227 -1.46 -20.34 -17.71
N ASP A 228 -1.35 -21.25 -18.68
CA ASP A 228 -1.23 -22.69 -18.41
C ASP A 228 0.06 -23.03 -17.64
N VAL A 229 1.20 -22.43 -18.01
CA VAL A 229 2.47 -22.62 -17.27
C VAL A 229 2.40 -22.07 -15.85
N GLN A 230 1.77 -20.90 -15.67
CA GLN A 230 1.57 -20.30 -14.34
C GLN A 230 0.66 -21.17 -13.47
N ASN A 231 -0.47 -21.64 -14.03
CA ASN A 231 -1.38 -22.56 -13.34
C ASN A 231 -0.66 -23.86 -12.96
N ALA A 232 0.15 -24.43 -13.85
CA ALA A 232 0.92 -25.64 -13.56
C ALA A 232 1.96 -25.44 -12.45
N ALA A 233 2.58 -24.25 -12.39
CA ALA A 233 3.51 -23.89 -11.32
C ALA A 233 2.78 -23.70 -9.98
N GLU A 234 1.62 -23.05 -9.98
CA GLU A 234 0.77 -22.89 -8.79
C GLU A 234 0.26 -24.25 -8.29
N GLU A 235 -0.25 -25.11 -9.17
CA GLU A 235 -0.67 -26.47 -8.83
C GLU A 235 0.49 -27.31 -8.25
N ARG A 236 1.71 -27.12 -8.77
CA ARG A 236 2.89 -27.79 -8.23
C ARG A 236 3.15 -27.35 -6.79
N GLU A 237 3.14 -26.04 -6.54
CA GLU A 237 3.39 -25.50 -5.20
C GLU A 237 2.29 -25.90 -4.23
N GLU A 238 1.03 -25.87 -4.67
CA GLU A 238 -0.12 -26.36 -3.91
C GLU A 238 0.07 -27.82 -3.50
N LYS A 239 0.46 -28.70 -4.44
CA LYS A 239 0.71 -30.12 -4.14
C LYS A 239 1.86 -30.33 -3.16
N ILE A 240 2.91 -29.53 -3.25
CA ILE A 240 4.03 -29.56 -2.29
C ILE A 240 3.51 -29.18 -0.90
N HIS A 241 2.79 -28.06 -0.78
CA HIS A 241 2.23 -27.61 0.49
C HIS A 241 1.21 -28.60 1.08
N GLN A 242 0.37 -29.22 0.24
CA GLN A 242 -0.54 -30.27 0.69
C GLN A 242 0.22 -31.49 1.22
N ALA A 243 1.31 -31.90 0.55
CA ALA A 243 2.14 -33.00 0.99
C ALA A 243 2.87 -32.69 2.31
N GLU A 244 3.39 -31.47 2.46
CA GLU A 244 3.99 -30.99 3.71
C GLU A 244 2.97 -30.91 4.84
N ALA A 245 1.77 -30.40 4.58
CA ALA A 245 0.68 -30.35 5.55
C ALA A 245 0.27 -31.76 6.00
N TYR A 246 0.17 -32.71 5.06
CA TYR A 246 -0.12 -34.11 5.36
C TYR A 246 0.98 -34.74 6.22
N TYR A 247 2.25 -34.55 5.84
CA TYR A 247 3.41 -35.01 6.62
C TYR A 247 3.42 -34.45 8.04
N ASN A 248 3.20 -33.14 8.16
CA ASN A 248 3.16 -32.41 9.44
C ASN A 248 1.94 -32.73 10.29
N THR A 249 0.93 -33.39 9.75
CA THR A 249 -0.27 -33.84 10.50
C THR A 249 -0.12 -35.29 10.94
N VAL A 250 0.21 -36.20 10.00
CA VAL A 250 0.18 -37.64 10.24
C VAL A 250 1.24 -38.10 11.24
N ILE A 251 2.46 -37.56 11.17
CA ILE A 251 3.55 -37.97 12.07
C ILE A 251 3.26 -37.56 13.52
N PRO A 252 2.96 -36.27 13.82
CA PRO A 252 2.63 -35.86 15.19
C PRO A 252 1.38 -36.56 15.74
N ASP A 253 0.37 -36.82 14.90
CA ASP A 253 -0.82 -37.57 15.33
C ASP A 253 -0.49 -39.01 15.71
N ALA A 254 0.33 -39.69 14.92
CA ALA A 254 0.77 -41.06 15.21
C ALA A 254 1.63 -41.11 16.48
N GLU A 255 2.57 -40.17 16.65
CA GLU A 255 3.38 -40.04 17.87
C GLU A 255 2.53 -39.71 19.10
N GLY A 256 1.53 -38.86 18.94
CA GLY A 256 0.53 -38.53 19.97
C GLY A 256 -0.28 -39.76 20.37
N GLN A 257 -0.74 -40.56 19.41
CA GLN A 257 -1.45 -41.82 19.67
C GLN A 257 -0.57 -42.83 20.41
N ALA A 258 0.66 -43.04 19.95
CA ALA A 258 1.62 -43.93 20.59
C ALA A 258 1.92 -43.50 22.04
N SER A 259 2.14 -42.19 22.25
CA SER A 259 2.38 -41.61 23.57
C SER A 259 1.16 -41.80 24.50
N ARG A 260 -0.06 -41.58 23.99
CA ARG A 260 -1.30 -41.84 24.74
C ARG A 260 -1.43 -43.30 25.15
N LEU A 261 -1.15 -44.23 24.24
CA LEU A 261 -1.24 -45.67 24.51
C LEU A 261 -0.23 -46.10 25.59
N ILE A 262 1.02 -45.64 25.49
CA ILE A 262 2.06 -45.92 26.48
C ILE A 262 1.69 -45.31 27.84
N ALA A 263 1.18 -44.08 27.86
CA ALA A 263 0.74 -43.44 29.10
C ALA A 263 -0.43 -44.20 29.75
N ALA A 264 -1.41 -44.64 28.96
CA ALA A 264 -2.53 -45.45 29.44
C ALA A 264 -2.06 -46.80 30.00
N ALA A 265 -1.14 -47.48 29.31
CA ALA A 265 -0.56 -48.75 29.78
C ALA A 265 0.23 -48.58 31.10
N ARG A 266 1.00 -47.50 31.22
CA ARG A 266 1.71 -47.15 32.47
C ARG A 266 0.72 -46.84 33.60
N GLY A 267 -0.34 -46.09 33.30
CA GLY A 267 -1.41 -45.78 34.24
C GLY A 267 -2.12 -47.06 34.72
N TYR A 268 -2.45 -47.97 33.81
CA TYR A 268 -3.06 -49.26 34.14
C TYR A 268 -2.13 -50.12 35.00
N LYS A 269 -0.85 -50.24 34.64
CA LYS A 269 0.16 -50.95 35.45
C LYS A 269 0.25 -50.36 36.87
N ALA A 270 0.34 -49.04 36.99
CA ALA A 270 0.40 -48.37 38.29
C ALA A 270 -0.87 -48.60 39.11
N LYS A 271 -2.05 -48.53 38.47
CA LYS A 271 -3.33 -48.85 39.08
C LYS A 271 -3.35 -50.27 39.65
N VAL A 272 -3.02 -51.29 38.83
CA VAL A 272 -3.03 -52.70 39.25
C VAL A 272 -2.05 -52.94 40.42
N ILE A 273 -0.84 -52.37 40.36
CA ILE A 273 0.14 -52.49 41.45
C ILE A 273 -0.37 -51.84 42.73
N ASN A 274 -0.95 -50.65 42.64
CA ASN A 274 -1.44 -49.91 43.80
C ASN A 274 -2.69 -50.55 44.40
N GLU A 275 -3.60 -51.09 43.57
CA GLU A 275 -4.75 -51.87 44.02
C GLU A 275 -4.29 -53.14 44.75
N ALA A 276 -3.37 -53.91 44.16
CA ALA A 276 -2.83 -55.11 44.78
C ALA A 276 -2.10 -54.82 46.11
N LYS A 277 -1.31 -53.74 46.17
CA LYS A 277 -0.67 -53.29 47.42
C LYS A 277 -1.68 -52.83 48.46
N GLY A 278 -2.68 -52.03 48.06
CA GLY A 278 -3.73 -51.57 48.95
C GLY A 278 -4.56 -52.72 49.51
N ASP A 279 -4.87 -53.72 48.69
CA ASP A 279 -5.56 -54.93 49.12
C ASP A 279 -4.70 -55.77 50.08
N ALA A 280 -3.40 -55.90 49.82
CA ALA A 280 -2.46 -56.58 50.70
C ALA A 280 -2.30 -55.86 52.05
N GLU A 281 -2.07 -54.54 52.04
CA GLU A 281 -1.98 -53.70 53.24
C GLU A 281 -3.28 -53.76 54.06
N LYS A 282 -4.44 -53.72 53.39
CA LYS A 282 -5.74 -53.88 54.03
C LYS A 282 -5.89 -55.26 54.67
N PHE A 283 -5.43 -56.32 54.00
CA PHE A 283 -5.45 -57.67 54.55
C PHE A 283 -4.51 -57.81 55.75
N GLU A 284 -3.27 -57.32 55.65
CA GLU A 284 -2.29 -57.33 56.75
C GLU A 284 -2.80 -56.54 57.97
N ALA A 285 -3.40 -55.37 57.75
CA ALA A 285 -3.99 -54.58 58.83
C ALA A 285 -5.15 -55.32 59.51
N MET A 286 -6.00 -56.00 58.73
CA MET A 286 -7.10 -56.81 59.27
C MET A 286 -6.58 -58.03 60.04
N LEU A 287 -5.55 -58.71 59.52
CA LEU A 287 -4.91 -59.85 60.19
C LEU A 287 -4.30 -59.44 61.52
N LYS A 288 -3.57 -58.32 61.56
CA LYS A 288 -2.95 -57.80 62.78
C LYS A 288 -3.98 -57.49 63.87
N GLU A 289 -5.12 -56.91 63.50
CA GLU A 289 -6.20 -56.63 64.46
C GLU A 289 -6.86 -57.92 64.94
N TYR A 290 -7.07 -58.89 64.05
CA TYR A 290 -7.58 -60.22 64.41
C TYR A 290 -6.66 -60.96 65.39
N GLU A 291 -5.33 -60.92 65.19
CA GLU A 291 -4.34 -61.55 66.07
C GLU A 291 -4.24 -60.89 67.45
N LYS A 292 -4.55 -59.60 67.55
CA LYS A 292 -4.43 -58.83 68.80
C LYS A 292 -5.55 -59.10 69.80
N ASP A 293 -6.78 -59.33 69.31
CA ASP A 293 -7.99 -59.50 70.14
C ASP A 293 -8.73 -60.82 69.85
N VAL A 294 -8.01 -61.94 69.92
CA VAL A 294 -8.51 -63.31 69.66
C VAL A 294 -9.72 -63.69 70.54
N ASN A 295 -9.87 -63.07 71.72
CA ASN A 295 -10.98 -63.35 72.64
C ASN A 295 -12.28 -62.60 72.31
N ILE A 296 -12.21 -61.47 71.58
CA ILE A 296 -13.38 -60.65 71.20
C ILE A 296 -13.83 -60.99 69.78
N TYR A 297 -12.88 -61.19 68.86
CA TYR A 297 -13.13 -61.57 67.46
C TYR A 297 -12.86 -63.07 67.27
N SER A 298 -13.76 -63.92 67.77
CA SER A 298 -13.61 -65.37 67.56
C SER A 298 -13.66 -65.72 66.06
N LYS A 299 -13.00 -66.82 65.69
CA LYS A 299 -12.94 -67.32 64.30
C LYS A 299 -14.33 -67.39 63.65
N GLU A 300 -15.32 -67.91 64.37
CA GLU A 300 -16.69 -68.09 63.87
C GLU A 300 -17.38 -66.76 63.55
N VAL A 301 -17.17 -65.72 64.36
CA VAL A 301 -17.81 -64.41 64.16
C VAL A 301 -17.21 -63.67 62.96
N THR A 302 -15.89 -63.73 62.80
CA THR A 302 -15.20 -63.13 61.65
C THR A 302 -15.56 -63.83 60.34
N ASP A 303 -15.59 -65.17 60.33
CA ASP A 303 -15.98 -65.97 59.16
C ASP A 303 -17.43 -65.68 58.76
N TYR A 304 -18.35 -65.64 59.72
CA TYR A 304 -19.76 -65.32 59.47
C TYR A 304 -19.94 -63.91 58.88
N ARG A 305 -19.22 -62.90 59.42
CA ARG A 305 -19.27 -61.53 58.91
C ARG A 305 -18.75 -61.43 57.48
N LEU A 306 -17.54 -61.97 57.21
CA LEU A 306 -16.94 -61.96 55.88
C LEU A 306 -17.82 -62.67 54.85
N HIS A 307 -18.39 -63.82 55.23
CA HIS A 307 -19.32 -64.55 54.38
C HIS A 307 -20.56 -63.70 54.05
N THR A 308 -21.17 -63.09 55.06
CA THR A 308 -22.38 -62.27 54.89
C THR A 308 -22.12 -61.03 54.03
N GLU A 309 -21.02 -60.30 54.27
CA GLU A 309 -20.63 -59.13 53.45
C GLU A 309 -20.31 -59.52 51.99
N THR A 310 -19.70 -60.69 51.79
CA THR A 310 -19.40 -61.20 50.44
C THR A 310 -20.69 -61.59 49.72
N MET A 311 -21.58 -62.31 50.41
CA MET A 311 -22.88 -62.69 49.88
C MET A 311 -23.75 -61.48 49.56
N GLU A 312 -23.74 -60.43 50.39
CA GLU A 312 -24.42 -59.16 50.12
C GLU A 312 -23.93 -58.54 48.80
N LYS A 313 -22.62 -58.41 48.62
CA LYS A 313 -22.02 -57.85 47.39
C LYS A 313 -22.29 -58.67 46.15
N VAL A 314 -22.25 -59.99 46.25
CA VAL A 314 -22.50 -60.90 45.12
C VAL A 314 -24.00 -60.89 44.78
N LEU A 315 -24.88 -61.02 45.77
CA LEU A 315 -26.33 -61.06 45.57
C LEU A 315 -26.87 -59.74 45.02
N ALA A 316 -26.24 -58.59 45.33
CA ALA A 316 -26.58 -57.31 44.72
C ALA A 316 -26.37 -57.27 43.20
N ARG A 317 -25.42 -58.07 42.66
CA ARG A 317 -25.10 -58.13 41.23
C ARG A 317 -25.85 -59.24 40.48
N VAL A 318 -26.48 -60.17 41.20
CA VAL A 318 -27.19 -61.30 40.60
C VAL A 318 -28.57 -60.86 40.14
N LYS A 319 -28.82 -60.94 38.83
CA LYS A 319 -30.16 -60.73 38.25
C LYS A 319 -31.07 -61.89 38.66
N LYS A 320 -32.11 -61.61 39.45
CA LYS A 320 -33.10 -62.60 39.88
C LYS A 320 -34.23 -62.69 38.86
N TYR A 321 -34.56 -63.90 38.45
CA TYR A 321 -35.72 -64.21 37.61
C TYR A 321 -36.61 -65.17 38.39
N ILE A 322 -37.87 -64.80 38.61
CA ILE A 322 -38.88 -65.67 39.24
C ILE A 322 -39.80 -66.17 38.13
N VAL A 323 -39.94 -67.49 38.02
CA VAL A 323 -40.84 -68.13 37.05
C VAL A 323 -42.09 -68.58 37.83
N ASP A 324 -43.25 -68.07 37.43
CA ASP A 324 -44.55 -68.45 37.99
C ASP A 324 -44.98 -69.81 37.42
N SER A 325 -45.21 -70.80 38.28
CA SER A 325 -45.52 -72.17 37.89
C SER A 325 -46.95 -72.40 37.41
N ASP A 326 -47.85 -71.39 37.51
CA ASP A 326 -49.27 -71.54 37.14
C ASP A 326 -49.65 -70.94 35.77
N LYS A 327 -48.70 -70.41 34.99
CA LYS A 327 -48.94 -69.97 33.60
C LYS A 327 -48.05 -70.72 32.61
N LYS A 328 -48.70 -71.46 31.69
CA LYS A 328 -48.09 -72.12 30.53
C LYS A 328 -47.75 -71.10 29.43
N ASP A 329 -46.82 -70.20 29.72
CA ASP A 329 -45.92 -69.56 28.74
C ASP A 329 -44.96 -68.71 29.56
N GLY A 330 -43.68 -69.08 29.54
CA GLY A 330 -42.63 -68.57 30.43
C GLY A 330 -42.25 -67.11 30.19
N GLU A 331 -43.18 -66.18 30.43
CA GLU A 331 -42.85 -64.76 30.54
C GLU A 331 -42.03 -64.51 31.81
N LEU A 332 -40.76 -64.14 31.60
CA LEU A 332 -39.84 -63.73 32.66
C LEU A 332 -40.31 -62.39 33.24
N VAL A 333 -40.91 -62.40 34.42
CA VAL A 333 -41.22 -61.16 35.15
C VAL A 333 -39.92 -60.63 35.75
N ASN A 334 -39.38 -59.56 35.15
CA ASN A 334 -38.23 -58.83 35.71
C ASN A 334 -38.71 -57.98 36.89
N LEU A 335 -38.62 -58.55 38.09
CA LEU A 335 -38.91 -57.82 39.31
C LEU A 335 -37.71 -56.92 39.64
N ARG A 336 -37.78 -55.66 39.19
CA ARG A 336 -36.96 -54.56 39.71
C ARG A 336 -37.31 -54.36 41.19
N PHE A 337 -36.67 -55.12 42.07
CA PHE A 337 -36.77 -54.90 43.51
C PHE A 337 -35.69 -53.91 43.94
N PHE A 338 -36.17 -52.73 44.39
CA PHE A 338 -35.50 -51.68 45.16
C PHE A 338 -34.45 -50.80 44.46
N ASN A 339 -34.93 -49.59 44.12
CA ASN A 339 -34.27 -48.28 44.09
C ASN A 339 -32.87 -48.13 43.46
N GLU A 340 -32.86 -47.59 42.25
CA GLU A 340 -31.88 -46.58 41.84
C GLU A 340 -32.63 -45.24 41.71
N GLN A 341 -32.44 -44.38 42.72
CA GLN A 341 -32.16 -42.97 42.46
C GLN A 341 -30.64 -42.82 42.45
#